data_AF-A0ABD3FBT2-F1
#
_entry.id   AF-A0ABD3FBT2-F1
#
_cell.length_a   1.000
_cell.length_b   1.000
_cell.length_c   1.000
_cell.angle_alpha   90.00
_cell.angle_beta   90.00
_cell.angle_gamma   90.00
#
_symmetry.space_group_name_H-M   'P 1'
#
loop_
_entity.id
_entity.type
_entity.pdbx_description
1 polymer ?
#
loop_
_entity_poly.entity_id
_entity_poly.type
_entity_poly.pdbx_seq_one_letter_code
_entity_poly.pdbx_strand_id
1 'polypeptide(L)'
;MREFCKERELLKLRVVSDCCSVGNAQAFDLVYNYGGGQSKSQVDRLRRHYITDCHKEEHYYDRRWWKLSVDSGYVLSKLGRIVDTDKQLEVYKYAKSVDAGFHGIAYELLLHNAVHGAFTKRKSIVLKMREGSKYEKIEIRVPNVVCSGEDEASCYPCLSTLKKDTYWYPNYPFFPFIDAVTTCEAFRSGSEDSETIVAYVQVTIRSEKKFKEERLRRLNEEMDKNQSLKNMKRAFVVVGPDSDVCERFLLHDAPDPDTFLAMVCCFSPEQLEPEVS
;
A
#
# COMPACT_ATOMS: atom_id res chain seq x y z
N MET A 1 -14.70 -10.21 23.10
CA MET A 1 -15.89 -11.04 22.78
C MET A 1 -17.07 -10.26 22.20
N ARG A 2 -17.51 -9.11 22.74
CA ARG A 2 -18.72 -8.40 22.25
C ARG A 2 -18.73 -8.01 20.75
N GLU A 3 -17.55 -7.88 20.14
CA GLU A 3 -17.43 -7.52 18.73
C GLU A 3 -17.55 -8.71 17.79
N PHE A 4 -17.19 -9.92 18.23
CA PHE A 4 -17.26 -11.12 17.40
C PHE A 4 -18.69 -11.54 17.04
N CYS A 5 -19.69 -11.06 17.80
CA CYS A 5 -21.11 -11.38 17.60
C CYS A 5 -21.87 -10.35 16.77
N LYS A 6 -21.21 -9.29 16.28
CA LYS A 6 -21.85 -8.25 15.49
C LYS A 6 -21.81 -8.58 14.00
N GLU A 7 -22.85 -8.20 13.28
CA GLU A 7 -22.86 -8.28 11.82
C GLU A 7 -21.76 -7.40 11.22
N ARG A 8 -21.14 -7.90 10.15
CA ARG A 8 -20.01 -7.26 9.46
C ARG A 8 -20.31 -5.81 9.08
N GLU A 9 -21.50 -5.51 8.57
CA GLU A 9 -21.87 -4.16 8.13
C GLU A 9 -22.03 -3.18 9.31
N LEU A 10 -22.57 -3.64 10.44
CA LEU A 10 -22.66 -2.83 11.66
C LEU A 10 -21.28 -2.51 12.24
N LEU A 11 -20.37 -3.48 12.20
CA LEU A 11 -18.96 -3.29 12.53
C LEU A 11 -18.30 -2.27 11.61
N LYS A 12 -18.50 -2.41 10.30
CA LYS A 12 -17.93 -1.51 9.28
C LYS A 12 -18.42 -0.07 9.46
N LEU A 13 -19.73 0.14 9.57
CA LEU A 13 -20.33 1.46 9.77
C LEU A 13 -19.81 2.14 11.02
N ARG A 14 -19.68 1.39 12.12
CA ARG A 14 -19.09 1.94 13.33
C ARG A 14 -17.62 2.31 13.14
N VAL A 15 -16.80 1.42 12.57
CA VAL A 15 -15.37 1.73 12.37
C VAL A 15 -15.19 2.96 11.48
N VAL A 16 -16.04 3.14 10.45
CA VAL A 16 -16.09 4.36 9.65
C VAL A 16 -16.42 5.58 10.51
N SER A 17 -17.49 5.52 11.31
CA SER A 17 -17.88 6.59 12.24
C SER A 17 -16.75 6.94 13.21
N ASP A 18 -16.13 5.94 13.82
CA ASP A 18 -15.04 6.11 14.78
C ASP A 18 -13.86 6.80 14.10
N CYS A 19 -13.43 6.34 12.91
CA CYS A 19 -12.35 6.97 12.12
C CYS A 19 -12.69 8.41 11.70
N CYS A 20 -13.92 8.69 11.29
CA CYS A 20 -14.36 10.04 10.90
C CYS A 20 -14.39 11.01 12.07
N SER A 21 -14.56 10.52 13.30
CA SER A 21 -14.58 11.34 14.52
C SER A 21 -13.19 11.70 15.04
N VAL A 22 -12.13 11.14 14.46
CA VAL A 22 -10.75 11.34 14.90
C VAL A 22 -10.13 12.54 14.20
N GLY A 23 -9.79 13.60 14.95
CA GLY A 23 -8.99 14.70 14.43
C GLY A 23 -7.51 14.31 14.22
N ASN A 24 -6.76 15.05 13.38
CA ASN A 24 -5.38 14.70 13.01
C ASN A 24 -4.44 14.44 14.20
N ALA A 25 -4.51 15.27 15.25
CA ALA A 25 -3.70 15.08 16.47
C ALA A 25 -4.11 13.83 17.27
N GLN A 26 -5.39 13.47 17.25
CA GLN A 26 -5.90 12.27 17.91
C GLN A 26 -5.61 11.01 17.08
N ALA A 27 -5.57 11.10 15.76
CA ALA A 27 -5.15 10.03 14.86
C ALA A 27 -3.66 9.74 15.05
N PHE A 28 -2.86 10.80 15.18
CA PHE A 28 -1.47 10.73 15.62
C PHE A 28 -1.39 10.04 16.98
N ASP A 29 -2.08 10.50 18.02
CA ASP A 29 -2.05 9.81 19.31
C ASP A 29 -2.45 8.33 19.18
N LEU A 30 -3.54 8.01 18.50
CA LEU A 30 -4.07 6.64 18.32
C LEU A 30 -3.07 5.69 17.66
N VAL A 31 -2.23 6.19 16.75
CA VAL A 31 -1.21 5.37 16.09
C VAL A 31 0.13 5.42 16.84
N TYR A 32 0.48 6.53 17.50
CA TYR A 32 1.81 6.78 18.06
C TYR A 32 1.96 6.48 19.55
N ASN A 33 0.93 6.72 20.36
CA ASN A 33 1.03 6.62 21.82
C ASN A 33 0.62 5.23 22.33
N TYR A 34 1.62 4.44 22.75
CA TYR A 34 1.45 3.12 23.38
C TYR A 34 0.82 3.17 24.79
N GLY A 35 0.77 4.36 25.40
CA GLY A 35 0.14 4.61 26.69
C GLY A 35 -1.10 5.50 26.53
N GLY A 36 -2.23 5.08 27.10
CA GLY A 36 -3.42 5.92 27.16
C GLY A 36 -4.62 5.18 27.75
N GLY A 37 -5.10 5.66 28.90
CA GLY A 37 -6.40 5.24 29.43
C GLY A 37 -7.55 5.63 28.50
N GLN A 38 -8.68 4.93 28.63
CA GLN A 38 -9.87 5.09 27.79
C GLN A 38 -10.20 6.56 27.49
N SER A 39 -10.07 6.95 26.22
CA SER A 39 -10.55 8.21 25.72
C SER A 39 -12.06 8.29 25.91
N LYS A 40 -12.57 9.48 26.26
CA LYS A 40 -14.01 9.72 26.45
C LYS A 40 -14.84 9.37 25.20
N SER A 41 -14.22 9.35 24.02
CA SER A 41 -14.83 9.02 22.73
C SER A 41 -14.82 7.53 22.37
N GLN A 42 -14.25 6.64 23.21
CA GLN A 42 -14.12 5.19 22.96
C GLN A 42 -13.30 4.81 21.72
N VAL A 43 -12.60 5.76 21.09
CA VAL A 43 -11.81 5.53 19.87
C VAL A 43 -10.59 4.63 20.13
N ASP A 44 -10.15 4.48 21.39
CA ASP A 44 -9.13 3.49 21.77
C ASP A 44 -9.51 2.04 21.44
N ARG A 45 -10.80 1.76 21.16
CA ARG A 45 -11.26 0.45 20.68
C ARG A 45 -10.74 0.10 19.28
N LEU A 46 -10.17 1.07 18.56
CA LEU A 46 -9.45 0.83 17.31
C LEU A 46 -8.08 0.16 17.54
N ARG A 47 -7.57 0.16 18.77
CA ARG A 47 -6.32 -0.49 19.17
C ARG A 47 -6.59 -1.84 19.83
N ARG A 48 -5.68 -2.77 19.65
CA ARG A 48 -5.62 -4.04 20.39
C ARG A 48 -4.42 -4.07 21.30
N HIS A 49 -4.58 -4.76 22.43
CA HIS A 49 -3.48 -5.06 23.33
C HIS A 49 -2.78 -6.33 22.83
N TYR A 50 -1.46 -6.22 22.70
CA TYR A 50 -0.54 -7.32 22.43
C TYR A 50 0.39 -7.46 23.61
N ILE A 51 0.78 -8.68 23.92
CA ILE A 51 1.90 -8.95 24.82
C ILE A 51 3.19 -8.92 24.00
N THR A 52 4.28 -8.45 24.59
CA THR A 52 5.56 -8.28 23.88
C THR A 52 6.29 -9.58 23.57
N ASP A 53 5.99 -10.66 24.28
CA ASP A 53 6.57 -12.00 24.11
C ASP A 53 5.54 -13.01 24.60
N CYS A 54 5.14 -13.95 23.74
CA CYS A 54 4.14 -14.97 24.08
C CYS A 54 4.75 -16.19 24.78
N HIS A 55 6.08 -16.27 24.88
CA HIS A 55 6.77 -17.34 25.59
C HIS A 55 7.04 -17.01 27.07
N LYS A 56 6.76 -15.76 27.49
CA LYS A 56 6.96 -15.29 28.87
C LYS A 56 5.63 -15.13 29.59
N GLU A 57 5.42 -15.95 30.62
CA GLU A 57 4.21 -15.90 31.45
C GLU A 57 3.97 -14.51 32.04
N GLU A 58 5.04 -13.82 32.47
CA GLU A 58 4.98 -12.48 33.06
C GLU A 58 4.34 -11.43 32.12
N HIS A 59 4.44 -11.63 30.80
CA HIS A 59 3.89 -10.72 29.82
C HIS A 59 2.36 -10.82 29.70
N TYR A 60 1.76 -11.92 30.16
CA TYR A 60 0.30 -12.09 30.14
C TYR A 60 -0.41 -11.32 31.26
N TYR A 61 0.28 -10.99 32.35
CA TYR A 61 -0.34 -10.35 33.51
C TYR A 61 0.29 -9.01 33.94
N ASP A 62 1.53 -8.70 33.58
CA ASP A 62 2.10 -7.36 33.83
C ASP A 62 1.90 -6.43 32.62
N ARG A 63 1.11 -5.37 32.84
CA ARG A 63 0.76 -4.38 31.82
C ARG A 63 1.95 -3.63 31.25
N ARG A 64 3.11 -3.60 31.92
CA ARG A 64 4.35 -3.01 31.38
C ARG A 64 4.83 -3.71 30.11
N TRP A 65 4.43 -4.95 29.90
CA TRP A 65 4.77 -5.75 28.73
C TRP A 65 3.71 -5.70 27.64
N TRP A 66 2.64 -4.91 27.82
CA TRP A 66 1.55 -4.80 26.86
C TRP A 66 1.81 -3.63 25.91
N LYS A 67 1.67 -3.89 24.61
CA LYS A 67 1.70 -2.88 23.55
C LYS A 67 0.30 -2.70 22.98
N LEU A 68 -0.12 -1.45 22.88
CA LEU A 68 -1.32 -1.07 22.13
C LEU A 68 -0.94 -0.83 20.67
N SER A 69 -1.57 -1.56 19.74
CA SER A 69 -1.35 -1.34 18.31
C SER A 69 -2.68 -1.38 17.55
N VAL A 70 -2.79 -0.56 16.51
CA VAL A 70 -3.85 -0.70 15.50
C VAL A 70 -3.43 -1.83 14.57
N ASP A 71 -4.18 -2.94 14.58
CA ASP A 71 -3.88 -4.15 13.80
C ASP A 71 -4.90 -4.41 12.68
N SER A 72 -5.98 -3.61 12.64
CA SER A 72 -6.98 -3.70 11.60
C SER A 72 -6.45 -3.00 10.35
N GLY A 73 -6.19 -3.78 9.30
CA GLY A 73 -5.81 -3.23 7.98
C GLY A 73 -6.80 -2.19 7.46
N TYR A 74 -8.10 -2.35 7.77
CA TYR A 74 -9.11 -1.35 7.43
C TYR A 74 -8.91 -0.03 8.18
N VAL A 75 -8.59 -0.08 9.49
CA VAL A 75 -8.33 1.12 10.28
C VAL A 75 -7.01 1.77 9.84
N LEU A 76 -5.97 0.97 9.59
CA LEU A 76 -4.71 1.46 9.02
C LEU A 76 -4.94 2.14 7.67
N SER A 77 -5.81 1.62 6.81
CA SER A 77 -6.13 2.25 5.51
C SER A 77 -6.81 3.62 5.63
N LYS A 78 -7.46 3.89 6.76
CA LYS A 78 -8.14 5.15 7.05
C LYS A 78 -7.23 6.12 7.81
N LEU A 79 -6.53 5.65 8.84
CA LEU A 79 -5.67 6.49 9.69
C LEU A 79 -4.28 6.71 9.10
N GLY A 80 -3.73 5.74 8.37
CA GLY A 80 -2.37 5.75 7.83
C GLY A 80 -2.06 6.95 6.94
N ARG A 81 -3.08 7.59 6.35
CA ARG A 81 -2.93 8.81 5.53
C ARG A 81 -2.40 10.02 6.31
N ILE A 82 -2.51 10.00 7.63
CA ILE A 82 -2.13 11.12 8.53
C ILE A 82 -0.85 10.77 9.32
N VAL A 83 -0.33 9.54 9.15
CA VAL A 83 0.82 9.00 9.86
C VAL A 83 2.09 9.26 9.02
N ASP A 84 3.19 9.62 9.67
CA ASP A 84 4.46 9.87 9.01
C ASP A 84 5.09 8.56 8.51
N THR A 85 6.07 8.69 7.61
CA THR A 85 6.73 7.55 6.99
C THR A 85 7.45 6.68 8.03
N ASP A 86 8.06 7.28 9.05
CA ASP A 86 8.86 6.58 10.06
C ASP A 86 7.97 5.65 10.90
N LYS A 87 6.78 6.12 11.26
CA LYS A 87 5.82 5.33 12.02
C LYS A 87 5.17 4.24 11.17
N GLN A 88 4.89 4.51 9.90
CA GLN A 88 4.43 3.45 9.00
C GLN A 88 5.50 2.36 8.81
N LEU A 89 6.77 2.74 8.76
CA LEU A 89 7.89 1.81 8.72
C LEU A 89 7.98 0.98 10.02
N GLU A 90 7.75 1.58 11.19
CA GLU A 90 7.66 0.86 12.46
C GLU A 90 6.51 -0.17 12.47
N VAL A 91 5.32 0.22 11.98
CA VAL A 91 4.16 -0.67 11.88
C VAL A 91 4.44 -1.82 10.91
N TYR A 92 5.07 -1.54 9.76
CA TYR A 92 5.51 -2.57 8.81
C TYR A 92 6.50 -3.56 9.45
N LYS A 93 7.55 -3.06 10.11
CA LYS A 93 8.57 -3.89 10.78
C LYS A 93 7.96 -4.76 11.86
N TYR A 94 7.06 -4.19 12.67
CA TYR A 94 6.33 -4.95 13.68
C TYR A 94 5.47 -6.05 13.04
N ALA A 95 4.67 -5.71 12.02
CA ALA A 95 3.81 -6.66 11.31
C ALA A 95 4.62 -7.81 10.70
N LYS A 96 5.77 -7.51 10.09
CA LYS A 96 6.71 -8.50 9.56
C LYS A 96 7.26 -9.42 10.66
N SER A 97 7.68 -8.84 11.80
CA SER A 97 8.33 -9.59 12.90
C SER A 97 7.42 -10.61 13.59
N VAL A 98 6.10 -10.39 13.58
CA VAL A 98 5.13 -11.27 14.23
C VAL A 98 4.25 -12.04 13.22
N ASP A 99 4.61 -12.01 11.94
CA ASP A 99 3.83 -12.55 10.82
C ASP A 99 2.34 -12.15 10.88
N ALA A 100 2.10 -10.85 11.10
CA ALA A 100 0.77 -10.35 11.30
C ALA A 100 -0.05 -10.42 10.01
N GLY A 101 -1.33 -10.80 10.13
CA GLY A 101 -2.26 -10.82 9.00
C GLY A 101 -2.46 -9.45 8.30
N PHE A 102 -2.05 -8.34 8.94
CA PHE A 102 -2.11 -6.99 8.36
C PHE A 102 -0.79 -6.54 7.70
N HIS A 103 0.25 -7.38 7.66
CA HIS A 103 1.55 -7.05 7.07
C HIS A 103 1.43 -6.56 5.62
N GLY A 104 0.59 -7.19 4.79
CA GLY A 104 0.38 -6.77 3.41
C GLY A 104 -0.16 -5.34 3.28
N ILE A 105 -1.15 -4.99 4.11
CA ILE A 105 -1.73 -3.64 4.13
C ILE A 105 -0.76 -2.61 4.69
N ALA A 106 0.02 -2.98 5.72
CA ALA A 106 1.06 -2.09 6.24
C ALA A 106 2.10 -1.76 5.16
N TYR A 107 2.48 -2.74 4.34
CA TYR A 107 3.41 -2.55 3.23
C TYR A 107 2.81 -1.69 2.10
N GLU A 108 1.57 -1.94 1.70
CA GLU A 108 0.85 -1.11 0.71
C GLU A 108 0.76 0.36 1.12
N LEU A 109 0.37 0.62 2.37
CA LEU A 109 0.27 1.99 2.90
C LEU A 109 1.63 2.69 2.94
N LEU A 110 2.68 1.95 3.31
CA LEU A 110 4.04 2.47 3.32
C LEU A 110 4.49 2.91 1.93
N LEU A 111 4.21 2.12 0.89
CA LEU A 111 4.53 2.51 -0.49
C LEU A 111 3.76 3.76 -0.90
N HIS A 112 2.46 3.85 -0.62
CA HIS A 112 1.65 5.02 -0.95
C HIS A 112 2.18 6.30 -0.28
N ASN A 113 2.55 6.22 1.01
CA ASN A 113 3.12 7.34 1.74
C ASN A 113 4.52 7.72 1.24
N ALA A 114 5.35 6.72 0.91
CA ALA A 114 6.66 6.94 0.32
C ALA A 114 6.54 7.74 -0.99
N VAL A 115 5.61 7.35 -1.88
CA VAL A 115 5.36 8.09 -3.13
C VAL A 115 4.85 9.50 -2.85
N HIS A 116 3.95 9.68 -1.88
CA HIS A 116 3.46 10.99 -1.46
C HIS A 116 4.59 11.93 -0.99
N GLY A 117 5.57 11.41 -0.24
CA GLY A 117 6.71 12.18 0.23
C GLY A 117 7.83 12.40 -0.81
N ALA A 118 7.87 11.59 -1.87
CA ALA A 118 8.98 11.56 -2.84
C ALA A 118 9.19 12.90 -3.55
N PHE A 119 8.11 13.55 -3.97
CA PHE A 119 8.18 14.81 -4.72
C PHE A 119 8.75 15.95 -3.88
N THR A 120 8.27 16.11 -2.64
CA THR A 120 8.71 17.18 -1.73
C THR A 120 10.14 16.95 -1.25
N LYS A 121 10.53 15.70 -1.01
CA LYS A 121 11.91 15.28 -0.67
C LYS A 121 12.88 15.33 -1.85
N ARG A 122 12.38 15.58 -3.08
CA ARG A 122 13.16 15.53 -4.34
C ARG A 122 13.90 14.21 -4.58
N LYS A 123 13.38 13.11 -4.02
CA LYS A 123 13.98 11.76 -4.09
C LYS A 123 12.94 10.82 -4.68
N SER A 124 13.23 10.24 -5.85
CA SER A 124 12.33 9.29 -6.51
C SER A 124 12.18 8.00 -5.71
N ILE A 125 10.99 7.40 -5.76
CA ILE A 125 10.80 6.02 -5.34
C ILE A 125 11.29 5.11 -6.46
N VAL A 126 12.34 4.35 -6.17
CA VAL A 126 12.96 3.44 -7.13
C VAL A 126 12.43 2.03 -6.88
N LEU A 127 11.79 1.45 -7.89
CA LEU A 127 11.38 0.05 -7.89
C LEU A 127 12.34 -0.70 -8.81
N LYS A 128 13.16 -1.58 -8.22
CA LYS A 128 14.18 -2.34 -8.96
C LYS A 128 13.55 -3.58 -9.57
N MET A 129 13.76 -3.78 -10.86
CA MET A 129 13.22 -4.94 -11.56
C MET A 129 14.04 -6.19 -11.25
N ARG A 130 13.42 -7.36 -11.41
CA ARG A 130 14.13 -8.63 -11.41
C ARG A 130 15.17 -8.67 -12.52
N GLU A 131 16.32 -9.29 -12.27
CA GLU A 131 17.36 -9.50 -13.27
C GLU A 131 16.82 -10.20 -14.53
N GLY A 132 17.29 -9.78 -15.71
CA GLY A 132 16.80 -10.27 -17.00
C GLY A 132 15.51 -9.62 -17.50
N SER A 133 14.91 -8.70 -16.73
CA SER A 133 13.75 -7.92 -17.18
C SER A 133 14.13 -6.92 -18.29
N LYS A 134 13.14 -6.54 -19.11
CA LYS A 134 13.29 -5.52 -20.17
C LYS A 134 13.72 -4.14 -19.63
N TYR A 135 13.26 -3.81 -18.43
CA TYR A 135 13.64 -2.62 -17.70
C TYR A 135 14.46 -3.03 -16.49
N GLU A 136 15.41 -2.19 -16.09
CA GLU A 136 16.21 -2.40 -14.87
C GLU A 136 15.53 -1.80 -13.64
N LYS A 137 14.80 -0.69 -13.81
CA LYS A 137 14.07 0.00 -12.74
C LYS A 137 12.95 0.86 -13.30
N ILE A 138 12.01 1.19 -12.45
CA ILE A 138 11.09 2.32 -12.64
C ILE A 138 11.26 3.32 -11.50
N GLU A 139 11.13 4.60 -11.84
CA GLU A 139 11.19 5.70 -10.88
C GLU A 139 9.86 6.43 -10.82
N ILE A 140 9.30 6.51 -9.61
CA ILE A 140 8.05 7.22 -9.34
C ILE A 140 8.39 8.49 -8.56
N ARG A 141 8.13 9.64 -9.20
CA ARG A 141 8.20 10.95 -8.57
C ARG A 141 7.17 11.87 -9.21
N VAL A 142 5.99 11.96 -8.58
CA VAL A 142 4.87 12.72 -9.12
C VAL A 142 4.41 13.81 -8.16
N PRO A 143 4.03 14.99 -8.66
CA PRO A 143 3.57 16.11 -7.83
C PRO A 143 2.19 15.86 -7.20
N ASN A 144 1.36 15.01 -7.80
CA ASN A 144 0.00 14.79 -7.34
C ASN A 144 -0.18 13.35 -6.87
N VAL A 145 -0.71 13.18 -5.66
CA VAL A 145 -1.12 11.88 -5.12
C VAL A 145 -2.58 11.98 -4.72
N VAL A 146 -3.42 11.11 -5.28
CA VAL A 146 -4.88 11.18 -5.15
C VAL A 146 -5.43 9.84 -4.68
N CYS A 147 -6.28 9.88 -3.66
CA CYS A 147 -7.01 8.72 -3.17
C CYS A 147 -8.51 8.90 -3.38
N SER A 148 -9.12 8.10 -4.25
CA SER A 148 -10.55 8.23 -4.60
C SER A 148 -11.16 6.90 -5.05
N GLY A 149 -12.50 6.86 -5.19
CA GLY A 149 -13.25 5.64 -5.47
C GLY A 149 -13.49 4.83 -4.20
N GLU A 150 -14.70 4.94 -3.65
CA GLU A 150 -15.06 4.36 -2.34
C GLU A 150 -15.60 2.92 -2.44
N ASP A 151 -15.84 2.47 -3.67
CA ASP A 151 -16.25 1.14 -4.06
C ASP A 151 -15.66 0.78 -5.43
N GLU A 152 -15.80 -0.48 -5.84
CA GLU A 152 -15.26 -0.94 -7.13
C GLU A 152 -15.82 -0.16 -8.32
N ALA A 153 -17.13 0.16 -8.33
CA ALA A 153 -17.78 0.80 -9.46
C ALA A 153 -17.28 2.25 -9.68
N SER A 154 -17.00 2.95 -8.59
CA SER A 154 -16.50 4.33 -8.57
C SER A 154 -15.00 4.45 -8.82
N CYS A 155 -14.20 3.39 -8.60
CA CYS A 155 -12.78 3.37 -8.93
C CYS A 155 -12.51 3.47 -10.44
N TYR A 156 -13.27 2.75 -11.27
CA TYR A 156 -13.07 2.72 -12.73
C TYR A 156 -13.19 4.11 -13.41
N PRO A 157 -14.24 4.92 -13.13
CA PRO A 157 -14.33 6.29 -13.64
C PRO A 157 -13.15 7.21 -13.26
N CYS A 158 -12.48 6.96 -12.12
CA CYS A 158 -11.32 7.76 -11.72
C CYS A 158 -10.17 7.64 -12.73
N LEU A 159 -10.02 6.49 -13.40
CA LEU A 159 -8.97 6.23 -14.38
C LEU A 159 -9.17 7.08 -15.65
N SER A 160 -10.41 7.23 -16.09
CA SER A 160 -10.75 8.02 -17.28
C SER A 160 -10.44 9.53 -17.13
N THR A 161 -10.39 10.02 -15.88
CA THR A 161 -10.13 11.42 -15.53
C THR A 161 -8.76 11.64 -14.88
N LEU A 162 -7.94 10.60 -14.78
CA LEU A 162 -6.62 10.63 -14.17
C LEU A 162 -5.72 11.62 -14.92
N LYS A 163 -5.17 12.60 -14.22
CA LYS A 163 -4.22 13.55 -14.82
C LYS A 163 -2.87 12.88 -15.00
N LYS A 164 -2.12 13.32 -16.01
CA LYS A 164 -0.68 13.02 -16.11
C LYS A 164 0.03 13.46 -14.83
N ASP A 165 1.13 12.78 -14.49
CA ASP A 165 1.95 13.07 -13.31
C ASP A 165 1.14 13.00 -12.00
N THR A 166 0.28 11.98 -11.93
CA THR A 166 -0.55 11.66 -10.76
C THR A 166 -0.32 10.20 -10.35
N TYR A 167 -0.19 9.96 -9.04
CA TYR A 167 -0.29 8.65 -8.43
C TYR A 167 -1.68 8.51 -7.85
N TRP A 168 -2.51 7.68 -8.48
CA TRP A 168 -3.84 7.37 -7.99
C TRP A 168 -3.84 6.02 -7.30
N TYR A 169 -4.51 5.92 -6.17
CA TYR A 169 -4.79 4.66 -5.48
C TYR A 169 -6.23 4.67 -4.95
N PRO A 170 -6.90 3.50 -4.87
CA PRO A 170 -8.30 3.44 -4.55
C PRO A 170 -8.56 3.83 -3.08
N ASN A 171 -9.63 4.57 -2.81
CA ASN A 171 -10.19 4.72 -1.46
C ASN A 171 -11.06 3.51 -1.07
N TYR A 172 -10.79 2.37 -1.69
CA TYR A 172 -11.50 1.11 -1.50
C TYR A 172 -10.48 -0.02 -1.35
N PRO A 173 -10.20 -0.47 -0.10
CA PRO A 173 -9.20 -1.50 0.18
C PRO A 173 -9.46 -2.87 -0.44
N PHE A 174 -10.63 -3.08 -1.04
CA PHE A 174 -10.99 -4.32 -1.72
C PHE A 174 -11.07 -4.15 -3.23
N PHE A 175 -10.55 -3.03 -3.77
CA PHE A 175 -10.47 -2.87 -5.21
C PHE A 175 -9.62 -4.01 -5.78
N PRO A 176 -10.17 -4.81 -6.70
CA PRO A 176 -9.48 -6.00 -7.13
C PRO A 176 -8.32 -5.64 -8.08
N PHE A 177 -7.34 -6.54 -8.14
CA PHE A 177 -6.34 -6.66 -9.19
C PHE A 177 -5.16 -5.67 -9.17
N ILE A 178 -5.36 -4.41 -8.77
CA ILE A 178 -4.31 -3.39 -8.63
C ILE A 178 -4.54 -2.55 -7.36
N ASP A 179 -3.47 -1.95 -6.86
CA ASP A 179 -3.49 -1.06 -5.69
C ASP A 179 -3.13 0.40 -6.06
N ALA A 180 -2.58 0.65 -7.27
CA ALA A 180 -2.40 2.02 -7.77
C ALA A 180 -2.24 2.09 -9.29
N VAL A 181 -2.41 3.30 -9.84
CA VAL A 181 -2.08 3.67 -11.21
C VAL A 181 -1.24 4.95 -11.20
N THR A 182 -0.14 4.97 -11.93
CA THR A 182 0.69 6.17 -12.04
C THR A 182 1.47 6.24 -13.34
N THR A 183 1.87 7.45 -13.74
CA THR A 183 2.91 7.65 -14.76
C THR A 183 4.28 7.61 -14.11
N CYS A 184 5.22 6.87 -14.69
CA CYS A 184 6.58 6.75 -14.16
C CYS A 184 7.62 6.65 -15.29
N GLU A 185 8.87 6.91 -14.95
CA GLU A 185 10.01 6.74 -15.86
C GLU A 185 10.52 5.30 -15.75
N ALA A 186 10.59 4.60 -16.88
CA ALA A 186 11.10 3.24 -16.97
C ALA A 186 12.44 3.22 -17.70
N PHE A 187 13.48 2.71 -17.03
CA PHE A 187 14.86 2.69 -17.53
C PHE A 187 15.17 1.34 -18.16
N ARG A 188 15.56 1.34 -19.43
CA ARG A 188 15.80 0.09 -20.18
C ARG A 188 17.08 -0.58 -19.72
N SER A 189 17.05 -1.90 -19.57
CA SER A 189 18.23 -2.68 -19.18
C SER A 189 19.35 -2.50 -20.21
N GLY A 190 20.54 -2.08 -19.76
CA GLY A 190 21.72 -1.89 -20.61
C GLY A 190 21.68 -0.64 -21.50
N SER A 191 20.76 0.31 -21.25
CA SER A 191 20.73 1.62 -21.90
C SER A 191 20.56 2.72 -20.86
N GLU A 192 21.03 3.94 -21.17
CA GLU A 192 20.70 5.15 -20.40
C GLU A 192 19.31 5.72 -20.76
N ASP A 193 18.65 5.16 -21.78
CA ASP A 193 17.34 5.61 -22.23
C ASP A 193 16.24 5.27 -21.20
N SER A 194 15.45 6.30 -20.85
CA SER A 194 14.18 6.14 -20.17
C SER A 194 13.00 6.41 -21.10
N GLU A 195 11.86 5.79 -20.79
CA GLU A 195 10.58 6.14 -21.40
C GLU A 195 9.50 6.30 -20.33
N THR A 196 8.61 7.28 -20.50
CA THR A 196 7.46 7.45 -19.61
C THR A 196 6.40 6.41 -19.94
N ILE A 197 6.00 5.62 -18.94
CA ILE A 197 4.93 4.61 -19.06
C ILE A 197 3.82 4.86 -18.04
N VAL A 198 2.69 4.17 -18.22
CA VAL A 198 1.65 4.03 -17.18
C VAL A 198 1.83 2.68 -16.49
N ALA A 199 2.06 2.70 -15.18
CA ALA A 199 2.15 1.50 -14.35
C ALA A 199 0.83 1.23 -13.64
N TYR A 200 0.29 0.03 -13.84
CA TYR A 200 -0.73 -0.59 -13.00
C TYR A 200 -0.04 -1.35 -11.88
N VAL A 201 0.03 -0.74 -10.71
CA VAL A 201 0.82 -1.23 -9.57
C VAL A 201 -0.04 -2.17 -8.73
N GLN A 202 0.49 -3.35 -8.47
CA GLN A 202 0.01 -4.27 -7.43
C GLN A 202 1.10 -4.46 -6.39
N VAL A 203 0.81 -4.12 -5.15
CA VAL A 203 1.63 -4.40 -3.99
C VAL A 203 1.30 -5.79 -3.44
N THR A 204 2.31 -6.54 -3.02
CA THR A 204 2.11 -7.85 -2.41
C THR A 204 3.28 -8.25 -1.52
N ILE A 205 2.97 -8.97 -0.44
CA ILE A 205 3.95 -9.71 0.37
C ILE A 205 3.93 -11.22 0.09
N ARG A 206 3.04 -11.67 -0.79
CA ARG A 206 2.90 -13.09 -1.18
C ARG A 206 3.92 -13.43 -2.27
N SER A 207 4.27 -14.70 -2.35
CA SER A 207 5.16 -15.25 -3.39
C SER A 207 4.46 -15.53 -4.72
N GLU A 208 3.14 -15.40 -4.80
CA GLU A 208 2.42 -15.67 -6.05
C GLU A 208 1.16 -14.82 -6.22
N LYS A 209 0.76 -14.67 -7.49
CA LYS A 209 -0.52 -14.08 -7.88
C LYS A 209 -1.00 -14.68 -9.19
N LYS A 210 -2.31 -14.85 -9.31
CA LYS A 210 -2.97 -15.13 -10.58
C LYS A 210 -3.29 -13.83 -11.31
N PHE A 211 -2.75 -13.66 -12.50
CA PHE A 211 -3.12 -12.58 -13.41
C PHE A 211 -4.56 -12.77 -13.90
N LYS A 212 -5.25 -11.67 -14.18
CA LYS A 212 -6.67 -11.67 -14.53
C LYS A 212 -6.88 -10.80 -15.76
N GLU A 213 -6.89 -11.42 -16.92
CA GLU A 213 -7.02 -10.73 -18.21
C GLU A 213 -8.31 -9.91 -18.29
N GLU A 214 -9.41 -10.43 -17.74
CA GLU A 214 -10.69 -9.72 -17.73
C GLU A 214 -10.64 -8.41 -16.92
N ARG A 215 -9.81 -8.39 -15.87
CA ARG A 215 -9.58 -7.20 -15.05
C ARG A 215 -8.67 -6.21 -15.75
N LEU A 216 -7.61 -6.70 -16.40
CA LEU A 216 -6.76 -5.86 -17.24
C LEU A 216 -7.57 -5.18 -18.35
N ARG A 217 -8.42 -5.94 -19.06
CA ARG A 217 -9.26 -5.40 -20.14
C ARG A 217 -10.12 -4.25 -19.64
N ARG A 218 -10.79 -4.42 -18.50
CA ARG A 218 -11.62 -3.36 -17.90
C ARG A 218 -10.82 -2.13 -17.47
N LEU A 219 -9.61 -2.30 -16.95
CA LEU A 219 -8.71 -1.16 -16.65
C LEU A 219 -8.34 -0.42 -17.94
N ASN A 220 -7.97 -1.15 -18.99
CA ASN A 220 -7.60 -0.57 -20.27
C ASN A 220 -8.76 0.17 -20.94
N GLU A 221 -9.97 -0.40 -20.91
CA GLU A 221 -11.18 0.26 -21.45
C GLU A 221 -11.42 1.64 -20.81
N GLU A 222 -11.18 1.80 -19.50
CA GLU A 222 -11.31 3.11 -18.85
C GLU A 222 -10.14 4.04 -19.15
N MET A 223 -8.92 3.51 -19.21
CA MET A 223 -7.73 4.29 -19.55
C MET A 223 -7.74 4.75 -21.02
N ASP A 224 -8.39 4.02 -21.92
CA ASP A 224 -8.55 4.41 -23.33
C ASP A 224 -9.47 5.62 -23.52
N LYS A 225 -10.37 5.86 -22.55
CA LYS A 225 -11.21 7.08 -22.51
C LYS A 225 -10.38 8.31 -22.11
N ASN A 226 -9.24 8.11 -21.45
CA ASN A 226 -8.37 9.19 -21.00
C ASN A 226 -7.51 9.73 -22.15
N GLN A 227 -7.87 10.89 -22.70
CA GLN A 227 -7.18 11.46 -23.88
C GLN A 227 -5.69 11.73 -23.66
N SER A 228 -5.26 11.99 -22.42
CA SER A 228 -3.87 12.30 -22.09
C SER A 228 -2.98 11.07 -21.93
N LEU A 229 -3.57 9.92 -21.56
CA LEU A 229 -2.84 8.70 -21.22
C LEU A 229 -3.13 7.53 -22.18
N LYS A 230 -4.14 7.63 -23.04
CA LYS A 230 -4.62 6.49 -23.86
C LYS A 230 -3.54 5.86 -24.73
N ASN A 231 -2.65 6.66 -25.31
CA ASN A 231 -1.61 6.21 -26.23
C ASN A 231 -0.27 5.88 -25.54
N MET A 232 -0.20 6.03 -24.21
CA MET A 232 1.02 5.70 -23.47
C MET A 232 1.15 4.18 -23.33
N LYS A 233 2.39 3.71 -23.35
CA LYS A 233 2.71 2.32 -23.03
C LYS A 233 2.28 2.02 -21.59
N ARG A 234 1.64 0.86 -21.41
CA ARG A 234 1.14 0.40 -20.11
C ARG A 234 1.86 -0.84 -19.67
N ALA A 235 2.03 -0.99 -18.36
CA ALA A 235 2.61 -2.18 -17.77
C ALA A 235 1.89 -2.56 -16.48
N PHE A 236 1.75 -3.86 -16.23
CA PHE A 236 1.33 -4.39 -14.95
C PHE A 236 2.58 -4.63 -14.11
N VAL A 237 2.64 -4.02 -12.93
CA VAL A 237 3.83 -3.98 -12.09
C VAL A 237 3.49 -4.58 -10.74
N VAL A 238 4.07 -5.73 -10.43
CA VAL A 238 4.02 -6.34 -9.10
C VAL A 238 5.17 -5.78 -8.27
N VAL A 239 4.88 -5.30 -7.07
CA VAL A 239 5.85 -4.71 -6.13
C VAL A 239 5.93 -5.57 -4.88
N GLY A 240 7.06 -6.25 -4.68
CA GLY A 240 7.39 -7.04 -3.49
C GLY A 240 8.29 -6.28 -2.51
N PRO A 241 8.32 -6.66 -1.21
CA PRO A 241 9.07 -5.94 -0.18
C PRO A 241 10.58 -6.22 -0.20
N ASP A 242 11.04 -7.31 -0.80
CA ASP A 242 12.45 -7.69 -0.80
C ASP A 242 12.81 -8.55 -2.02
N SER A 243 14.12 -8.67 -2.28
CA SER A 243 14.66 -9.42 -3.42
C SER A 243 14.24 -10.88 -3.41
N ASP A 244 14.21 -11.52 -2.24
CA ASP A 244 13.86 -12.94 -2.12
C ASP A 244 12.42 -13.19 -2.57
N VAL A 245 11.48 -12.34 -2.16
CA VAL A 245 10.08 -12.41 -2.59
C VAL A 245 9.96 -12.15 -4.09
N CYS A 246 10.64 -11.13 -4.61
CA CYS A 246 10.54 -10.78 -6.04
C CYS A 246 11.16 -11.84 -6.97
N GLU A 247 12.32 -12.38 -6.62
CA GLU A 247 13.01 -13.38 -7.43
C GLU A 247 12.22 -14.69 -7.49
N ARG A 248 11.53 -15.04 -6.42
CA ARG A 248 10.74 -16.27 -6.36
C ARG A 248 9.27 -16.04 -6.73
N PHE A 249 8.90 -14.81 -7.07
CA PHE A 249 7.51 -14.47 -7.34
C PHE A 249 6.99 -15.19 -8.59
N LEU A 250 5.84 -15.84 -8.46
CA LEU A 250 5.15 -16.50 -9.55
C LEU A 250 3.89 -15.73 -9.95
N LEU A 251 3.91 -15.15 -11.15
CA LEU A 251 2.73 -14.57 -11.78
C LEU A 251 2.09 -15.60 -12.71
N HIS A 252 1.10 -16.33 -12.20
CA HIS A 252 0.35 -17.31 -12.97
C HIS A 252 -0.51 -16.61 -14.03
N ASP A 253 -0.65 -17.25 -15.20
CA ASP A 253 -1.40 -16.74 -16.35
C ASP A 253 -0.94 -15.34 -16.81
N ALA A 254 0.35 -15.04 -16.65
CA ALA A 254 0.93 -13.80 -17.12
C ALA A 254 0.69 -13.64 -18.64
N PRO A 255 0.40 -12.41 -19.11
CA PRO A 255 0.24 -12.17 -20.53
C PRO A 255 1.56 -12.39 -21.27
N ASP A 256 1.46 -12.68 -22.57
CA ASP A 256 2.62 -12.67 -23.45
C ASP A 256 3.32 -11.30 -23.38
N PRO A 257 4.64 -11.23 -23.11
CA PRO A 257 5.37 -9.96 -22.97
C PRO A 257 5.33 -9.05 -24.22
N ASP A 258 5.12 -9.62 -25.40
CA ASP A 258 4.96 -8.86 -26.65
C ASP A 258 3.55 -8.28 -26.79
N THR A 259 2.56 -8.86 -26.10
CA THR A 259 1.18 -8.37 -26.09
C THR A 259 0.95 -7.35 -24.98
N PHE A 260 1.37 -7.66 -23.75
CA PHE A 260 1.25 -6.74 -22.63
C PHE A 260 2.37 -6.96 -21.61
N LEU A 261 3.02 -5.88 -21.22
CA LEU A 261 4.17 -5.95 -20.32
C LEU A 261 3.71 -6.22 -18.88
N ALA A 262 4.14 -7.35 -18.31
CA ALA A 262 4.04 -7.64 -16.89
C ALA A 262 5.45 -7.68 -16.28
N MET A 263 5.64 -7.00 -15.14
CA MET A 263 6.92 -6.86 -14.47
C MET A 263 6.79 -7.19 -12.99
N VAL A 264 7.86 -7.72 -12.40
CA VAL A 264 8.02 -7.91 -10.96
C VAL A 264 9.20 -7.07 -10.51
N CYS A 265 8.99 -6.27 -9.48
CA CYS A 265 9.98 -5.38 -8.93
C CYS A 265 9.95 -5.37 -7.40
N CYS A 266 11.04 -4.88 -6.83
CA CYS A 266 11.21 -4.77 -5.38
C CYS A 266 11.27 -3.32 -4.93
N PHE A 267 10.60 -3.06 -3.82
CA PHE A 267 10.73 -1.86 -3.04
C PHE A 267 11.01 -2.24 -1.59
N SER A 268 12.29 -2.22 -1.23
CA SER A 268 12.73 -2.49 0.13
C SER A 268 12.34 -1.32 1.04
N PRO A 269 11.49 -1.52 2.06
CA PRO A 269 11.15 -0.49 3.04
C PRO A 269 12.35 0.08 3.78
N GLU A 270 13.43 -0.67 3.89
CA GLU A 270 14.68 -0.26 4.54
C GLU A 270 15.32 0.96 3.84
N GLN A 271 15.04 1.18 2.55
CA GLN A 271 15.51 2.39 1.85
C GLN A 271 14.86 3.70 2.34
N LEU A 272 13.80 3.59 3.15
CA LEU A 272 13.11 4.73 3.78
C LEU A 272 13.69 5.10 5.14
N GLU A 273 14.64 4.31 5.66
CA GLU A 273 15.30 4.64 6.93
C GLU A 273 16.03 5.99 6.84
N PRO A 274 16.02 6.80 7.92
CA PRO A 274 16.82 8.00 7.97
C PRO A 274 18.30 7.66 7.75
N GLU A 275 19.00 8.46 6.93
CA GLU A 275 20.46 8.36 6.85
C GLU A 275 21.03 8.65 8.23
N VAL A 276 21.73 7.67 8.82
CA VAL A 276 22.39 7.83 10.12
C VAL A 276 23.41 8.96 9.97
N SER A 277 23.10 10.11 10.57
CA SER A 277 23.96 11.30 10.59
C SER A 277 25.11 11.15 11.57
#